data_AF-A0A1S2QIQ6-F1
#
_entry.id   AF-A0A1S2QIQ6-F1
#
_cell.length_a   1.000
_cell.length_b   1.000
_cell.length_c   1.000
_cell.angle_alpha   90.00
_cell.angle_beta   90.00
_cell.angle_gamma   90.00
#
_symmetry.space_group_name_H-M   'P 1'
#
loop_
_entity.id
_entity.type
_entity.pdbx_description
1 polymer ?
#
loop_
_entity_poly.entity_id
_entity_poly.type
_entity_poly.pdbx_seq_one_letter_code
_entity_poly.pdbx_strand_id
1 'polypeptide(L)'
;MGLVREFSGKGRLLGSWASSSLMLLVLALMGLVAAGAVVLLPHAASIPPVVAGAATGATALPRRRQDETVQPYVKFMTLGIALVRERLVQRVHLDACSWSDRFLQGVETSAQLRVFVHDLRLYLLERHPLTAETKTICAIYADVQTAIDAALDVQTGIDEACRQAGREATGDELVARRQAFGTALAHCGHLLRFAYVHGRRSENEELRALRAKAVSNDAFHSPAVPSQRRWFDRWLTR
;
A
#
# COMPACT_ATOMS: atom_id res chain seq x y z
N MET A 1 -8.02 10.12 -18.50
CA MET A 1 -6.54 10.13 -18.52
C MET A 1 -5.88 10.17 -17.13
N GLY A 2 -6.42 10.90 -16.14
CA GLY A 2 -5.84 10.96 -14.77
C GLY A 2 -5.77 9.62 -14.03
N LEU A 3 -6.84 8.82 -14.06
CA LEU A 3 -6.88 7.50 -13.39
C LEU A 3 -5.93 6.47 -14.05
N VAL A 4 -5.91 6.41 -15.38
CA VAL A 4 -4.94 5.56 -16.08
C VAL A 4 -3.52 5.93 -15.69
N ARG A 5 -3.19 7.22 -15.54
CA ARG A 5 -1.86 7.65 -15.06
C ARG A 5 -1.62 7.35 -13.58
N GLU A 6 -2.66 7.48 -12.73
CA GLU A 6 -2.64 7.16 -11.30
C GLU A 6 -2.46 5.67 -11.01
N PHE A 7 -2.87 4.78 -11.93
CA PHE A 7 -2.79 3.33 -11.79
C PHE A 7 -1.76 2.66 -12.73
N SER A 8 -1.43 3.26 -13.88
CA SER A 8 -0.42 2.77 -14.84
C SER A 8 1.00 2.94 -14.35
N GLY A 9 1.27 3.89 -13.46
CA GLY A 9 2.59 4.02 -12.80
C GLY A 9 2.81 2.95 -11.72
N LYS A 10 1.75 2.29 -11.27
CA LYS A 10 1.74 1.36 -10.14
C LYS A 10 1.72 -0.08 -10.65
N GLY A 11 2.78 -0.50 -11.35
CA GLY A 11 2.90 -1.81 -12.00
C GLY A 11 2.67 -3.04 -11.11
N ARG A 12 2.53 -2.86 -9.79
CA ARG A 12 2.16 -3.91 -8.82
C ARG A 12 0.64 -4.08 -8.64
N LEU A 13 -0.18 -3.09 -9.00
CA LEU A 13 -1.65 -3.14 -8.86
C LEU A 13 -2.34 -4.13 -9.80
N LEU A 14 -1.69 -4.50 -10.90
CA LEU A 14 -2.20 -5.47 -11.88
C LEU A 14 -1.67 -6.89 -11.64
N GLY A 15 -1.15 -7.18 -10.43
CA GLY A 15 -0.57 -8.48 -10.09
C GLY A 15 -1.57 -9.61 -9.89
N SER A 16 -2.83 -9.30 -9.54
CA SER A 16 -3.89 -10.31 -9.41
C SER A 16 -4.88 -10.22 -10.57
N TRP A 17 -5.29 -11.36 -11.14
CA TRP A 17 -6.27 -11.41 -12.23
C TRP A 17 -7.58 -10.69 -11.87
N ALA A 18 -7.94 -10.70 -10.59
CA ALA A 18 -9.13 -10.03 -10.05
C ALA A 18 -8.98 -8.49 -9.94
N SER A 19 -7.79 -7.96 -9.64
CA SER A 19 -7.56 -6.52 -9.65
C SER A 19 -7.48 -5.98 -11.08
N SER A 20 -6.94 -6.78 -12.00
CA SER A 20 -6.94 -6.49 -13.43
C SER A 20 -8.36 -6.48 -14.02
N SER A 21 -9.20 -7.46 -13.67
CA SER A 21 -10.60 -7.51 -14.15
C SER A 21 -11.43 -6.34 -13.61
N LEU A 22 -11.24 -5.96 -12.34
CA LEU A 22 -11.92 -4.78 -11.76
C LEU A 22 -11.45 -3.48 -12.42
N MET A 23 -10.16 -3.34 -12.72
CA MET A 23 -9.66 -2.17 -13.41
C MET A 23 -10.16 -2.09 -14.86
N LEU A 24 -10.23 -3.22 -15.57
CA LEU A 24 -10.87 -3.29 -16.89
C LEU A 24 -12.36 -2.95 -16.83
N LEU A 25 -13.07 -3.38 -15.77
CA LEU A 25 -14.47 -3.06 -15.56
C LEU A 25 -14.68 -1.56 -15.30
N VAL A 26 -13.82 -0.93 -14.49
CA VAL A 26 -13.83 0.54 -14.31
C VAL A 26 -13.60 1.27 -15.64
N LEU A 27 -12.63 0.81 -16.42
CA LEU A 27 -12.34 1.40 -17.73
C LEU A 27 -13.50 1.21 -18.72
N ALA A 28 -14.15 0.04 -18.72
CA ALA A 28 -15.30 -0.25 -19.54
C ALA A 28 -16.52 0.61 -19.17
N LEU A 29 -16.82 0.73 -17.86
CA LEU A 29 -17.88 1.62 -17.37
C LEU A 29 -17.63 3.07 -17.75
N MET A 30 -16.40 3.57 -17.58
CA MET A 30 -16.04 4.94 -17.97
C MET A 30 -16.11 5.16 -19.49
N GLY A 31 -15.70 4.17 -20.29
CA GLY A 31 -15.85 4.20 -21.74
C GLY A 31 -17.32 4.24 -22.16
N LEU A 32 -18.19 3.50 -21.48
CA LEU A 32 -19.64 3.48 -21.72
C LEU A 32 -20.29 4.82 -21.34
N VAL A 33 -19.89 5.45 -20.24
CA VAL A 33 -20.33 6.82 -19.89
C VAL A 33 -19.89 7.84 -20.93
N ALA A 34 -18.63 7.78 -21.35
CA ALA A 34 -18.10 8.71 -22.35
C ALA A 34 -18.81 8.55 -23.70
N ALA A 35 -19.05 7.32 -24.15
CA ALA A 35 -19.80 7.03 -25.37
C ALA A 35 -21.27 7.46 -25.25
N GLY A 36 -21.93 7.18 -24.12
CA GLY A 36 -23.30 7.61 -23.85
C GLY A 36 -23.46 9.13 -23.85
N ALA A 37 -22.52 9.86 -23.25
CA ALA A 37 -22.51 11.32 -23.25
C ALA A 37 -22.37 11.90 -24.67
N VAL A 38 -21.53 11.30 -25.52
CA VAL A 38 -21.35 11.71 -26.93
C VAL A 38 -22.60 11.41 -27.77
N VAL A 39 -23.29 10.30 -27.50
CA VAL A 39 -24.53 9.90 -28.20
C VAL A 39 -25.76 10.68 -27.74
N LEU A 40 -25.79 11.15 -26.48
CA LEU A 40 -26.88 11.97 -25.92
C LEU A 40 -26.77 13.46 -26.25
N LEU A 41 -25.58 13.94 -26.61
CA LEU A 41 -25.33 15.32 -27.04
C LEU A 41 -26.27 15.83 -28.16
N PRO A 42 -26.63 15.03 -29.19
CA PRO A 42 -27.57 15.47 -30.23
C PRO A 42 -29.07 15.33 -29.86
N HIS A 43 -29.45 14.67 -28.76
CA HIS A 43 -30.87 14.41 -28.41
C HIS A 43 -31.38 15.21 -27.20
N ALA A 44 -30.53 16.06 -26.58
CA ALA A 44 -30.89 16.85 -25.40
C ALA A 44 -31.95 17.95 -25.66
N ALA A 45 -32.32 18.21 -26.92
CA ALA A 45 -33.25 19.28 -27.29
C ALA A 45 -34.74 18.87 -27.36
N SER A 46 -35.11 17.60 -27.14
CA SER A 46 -36.46 17.13 -27.57
C SER A 46 -37.24 16.18 -26.66
N ILE A 47 -36.98 16.08 -25.35
CA ILE A 47 -37.72 15.14 -24.49
C ILE A 47 -38.55 15.86 -23.39
N PRO A 48 -39.90 15.78 -23.40
CA PRO A 48 -40.77 16.44 -22.42
C PRO A 48 -40.75 15.80 -21.02
N PRO A 49 -40.94 16.60 -19.94
CA PRO A 49 -40.68 16.25 -18.54
C PRO A 49 -41.75 15.39 -17.84
N VAL A 50 -42.62 14.70 -18.59
CA VAL A 50 -43.79 14.02 -18.00
C VAL A 50 -43.50 12.55 -17.65
N VAL A 51 -42.49 11.94 -18.26
CA VAL A 51 -42.17 10.51 -18.06
C VAL A 51 -41.33 10.27 -16.79
N ALA A 52 -40.73 11.31 -16.21
CA ALA A 52 -39.87 11.19 -15.04
C ALA A 52 -40.62 10.98 -13.70
N GLY A 53 -41.94 11.25 -13.66
CA GLY A 53 -42.72 11.21 -12.42
C GLY A 53 -43.16 9.81 -11.95
N ALA A 54 -43.10 8.78 -12.81
CA ALA A 54 -43.64 7.46 -12.45
C ALA A 54 -42.59 6.49 -11.86
N ALA A 55 -41.29 6.76 -12.04
CA ALA A 55 -40.22 5.86 -11.58
C ALA A 55 -39.60 6.25 -10.23
N THR A 56 -39.93 7.43 -9.69
CA THR A 56 -39.39 7.94 -8.43
C THR A 56 -40.50 8.00 -7.39
N GLY A 57 -40.67 6.92 -6.62
CA GLY A 57 -41.62 6.86 -5.50
C GLY A 57 -41.56 8.13 -4.65
N ALA A 58 -42.70 8.77 -4.52
CA ALA A 58 -42.85 10.03 -3.81
C ALA A 58 -42.67 9.83 -2.30
N THR A 59 -41.63 10.45 -1.74
CA THR A 59 -41.74 11.10 -0.43
C THR A 59 -41.11 12.48 -0.53
N ALA A 60 -41.98 13.48 -0.38
CA ALA A 60 -41.71 14.89 -0.52
C ALA A 60 -40.71 15.43 0.52
N LEU A 61 -39.77 16.26 0.08
CA LEU A 61 -39.19 17.35 0.88
C LEU A 61 -38.77 18.51 -0.06
N PRO A 62 -38.99 19.78 0.33
CA PRO A 62 -39.10 20.88 -0.62
C PRO A 62 -37.78 21.61 -0.91
N ARG A 63 -37.60 21.89 -2.21
CA ARG A 63 -37.15 23.17 -2.79
C ARG A 63 -35.90 23.83 -2.18
N ARG A 64 -34.74 23.42 -2.67
CA ARG A 64 -33.59 24.33 -2.86
C ARG A 64 -32.98 24.09 -4.23
N ARG A 65 -32.98 25.15 -5.05
CA ARG A 65 -32.43 25.28 -6.42
C ARG A 65 -31.46 24.15 -6.76
N GLN A 66 -31.95 23.16 -7.51
CA GLN A 66 -31.14 22.08 -8.04
C GLN A 66 -30.89 22.42 -9.51
N ASP A 67 -29.62 22.60 -9.88
CA ASP A 67 -29.19 22.72 -11.27
C ASP A 67 -29.64 21.46 -12.05
N GLU A 68 -30.78 21.59 -12.71
CA GLU A 68 -31.42 20.60 -13.56
C GLU A 68 -30.80 20.60 -14.95
N THR A 69 -29.59 20.06 -15.10
CA THR A 69 -29.14 19.52 -16.41
C THR A 69 -28.17 18.33 -16.29
N VAL A 70 -27.91 17.82 -15.08
CA VAL A 70 -27.19 16.54 -14.94
C VAL A 70 -28.23 15.43 -14.81
N GLN A 71 -28.52 14.79 -15.95
CA GLN A 71 -29.44 13.65 -16.05
C GLN A 71 -29.22 12.66 -14.89
N PRO A 72 -30.26 12.16 -14.22
CA PRO A 72 -30.15 11.22 -13.11
C PRO A 72 -29.32 9.98 -13.47
N TYR A 73 -29.32 9.56 -14.75
CA TYR A 73 -28.43 8.52 -15.27
C TYR A 73 -26.94 8.82 -15.07
N VAL A 74 -26.50 10.07 -15.28
CA VAL A 74 -25.13 10.50 -15.04
C VAL A 74 -24.82 10.46 -13.55
N LYS A 75 -25.76 10.83 -12.68
CA LYS A 75 -25.60 10.70 -11.21
C LYS A 75 -25.51 9.25 -10.75
N PHE A 76 -26.30 8.34 -11.30
CA PHE A 76 -26.21 6.90 -11.02
C PHE A 76 -24.91 6.29 -11.55
N MET A 77 -24.48 6.66 -12.76
CA MET A 77 -23.21 6.20 -13.31
C MET A 77 -22.02 6.75 -12.52
N THR A 78 -22.03 8.00 -12.09
CA THR A 78 -20.95 8.55 -11.25
C THR A 78 -20.94 7.93 -9.85
N LEU A 79 -22.11 7.63 -9.26
CA LEU A 79 -22.21 6.83 -8.04
C LEU A 79 -21.68 5.41 -8.23
N GLY A 80 -22.03 4.75 -9.34
CA GLY A 80 -21.52 3.42 -9.68
C GLY A 80 -20.00 3.42 -9.85
N ILE A 81 -19.45 4.42 -10.55
CA ILE A 81 -18.00 4.59 -10.70
C ILE A 81 -17.32 4.86 -9.35
N ALA A 82 -17.93 5.66 -8.48
CA ALA A 82 -17.42 5.94 -7.15
C ALA A 82 -17.38 4.66 -6.28
N LEU A 83 -18.45 3.87 -6.30
CA LEU A 83 -18.53 2.60 -5.58
C LEU A 83 -17.50 1.57 -6.09
N VAL A 84 -17.36 1.43 -7.41
CA VAL A 84 -16.36 0.52 -7.99
C VAL A 84 -14.95 1.01 -7.69
N ARG A 85 -14.70 2.32 -7.70
CA ARG A 85 -13.41 2.90 -7.30
C ARG A 85 -13.09 2.61 -5.83
N GLU A 86 -14.06 2.78 -4.93
CA GLU A 86 -13.88 2.49 -3.51
C GLU A 86 -13.58 1.00 -3.27
N ARG A 87 -14.32 0.11 -3.95
CA ARG A 87 -14.06 -1.34 -3.90
C ARG A 87 -12.68 -1.69 -4.45
N LEU A 88 -12.24 -1.03 -5.52
CA LEU A 88 -10.90 -1.21 -6.07
C LEU A 88 -9.83 -0.78 -5.06
N VAL A 89 -9.99 0.37 -4.42
CA VAL A 89 -9.07 0.86 -3.39
C VAL A 89 -8.98 -0.10 -2.20
N GLN A 90 -10.11 -0.59 -1.72
CA GLN A 90 -10.16 -1.60 -0.64
C GLN A 90 -9.43 -2.89 -1.05
N ARG A 91 -9.70 -3.39 -2.26
CA ARG A 91 -9.02 -4.59 -2.81
C ARG A 91 -7.52 -4.40 -2.90
N VAL A 92 -7.09 -3.26 -3.41
CA VAL A 92 -5.67 -2.90 -3.53
C VAL A 92 -5.00 -2.85 -2.17
N HIS A 93 -5.69 -2.30 -1.17
CA HIS A 93 -5.17 -2.28 0.20
C HIS A 93 -5.01 -3.70 0.76
N LEU A 94 -6.00 -4.57 0.58
CA LEU A 94 -5.91 -5.97 1.02
C LEU A 94 -4.81 -6.75 0.29
N ASP A 95 -4.68 -6.54 -1.02
CA ASP A 95 -3.60 -7.15 -1.82
C ASP A 95 -2.23 -6.67 -1.30
N ALA A 96 -2.08 -5.37 -0.98
CA ALA A 96 -0.87 -4.82 -0.40
C ALA A 96 -0.55 -5.41 0.99
N CYS A 97 -1.56 -5.58 1.85
CA CYS A 97 -1.41 -6.25 3.15
C CYS A 97 -0.97 -7.71 2.97
N SER A 98 -1.66 -8.47 2.12
CA SER A 98 -1.31 -9.88 1.89
C SER A 98 0.09 -10.04 1.30
N TRP A 99 0.51 -9.10 0.46
CA TRP A 99 1.86 -9.08 -0.08
C TRP A 99 2.88 -8.74 1.00
N SER A 100 2.64 -7.72 1.84
CA SER A 100 3.56 -7.37 2.92
C SER A 100 3.76 -8.52 3.90
N ASP A 101 2.67 -9.21 4.23
CA ASP A 101 2.71 -10.33 5.17
C ASP A 101 3.52 -11.49 4.59
N ARG A 102 3.26 -11.88 3.33
CA ARG A 102 4.05 -12.90 2.62
C ARG A 102 5.51 -12.48 2.42
N PHE A 103 5.75 -11.19 2.22
CA PHE A 103 7.10 -10.67 2.04
C PHE A 103 7.90 -10.77 3.34
N LEU A 104 7.26 -10.59 4.50
CA LEU A 104 7.90 -10.71 5.81
C LEU A 104 7.94 -12.15 6.35
N GLN A 105 7.24 -13.11 5.74
CA GLN A 105 7.32 -14.53 6.12
C GLN A 105 8.77 -15.02 6.08
N GLY A 106 9.30 -15.53 7.18
CA GLY A 106 10.68 -16.01 7.29
C GLY A 106 11.68 -14.97 7.82
N VAL A 107 11.22 -13.80 8.24
CA VAL A 107 11.98 -12.95 9.17
C VAL A 107 11.70 -13.46 10.59
N GLU A 108 12.73 -13.97 11.26
CA GLU A 108 12.58 -14.67 12.55
C GLU A 108 13.03 -13.81 13.73
N THR A 109 13.93 -12.85 13.50
CA THR A 109 14.51 -12.04 14.57
C THR A 109 14.28 -10.55 14.36
N SER A 110 14.18 -9.84 15.49
CA SER A 110 14.12 -8.36 15.55
C SER A 110 15.36 -7.70 14.96
N ALA A 111 16.52 -8.36 15.05
CA ALA A 111 17.77 -7.92 14.44
C ALA A 111 17.73 -7.98 12.90
N GLN A 112 17.27 -9.10 12.32
CA GLN A 112 17.05 -9.21 10.87
C GLN A 112 16.06 -8.14 10.39
N LEU A 113 14.98 -7.93 11.15
CA LEU A 113 13.98 -6.91 10.84
C LEU A 113 14.57 -5.49 10.85
N ARG A 114 15.43 -5.18 11.82
CA ARG A 114 16.11 -3.87 11.92
C ARG A 114 17.01 -3.60 10.72
N VAL A 115 17.83 -4.57 10.33
CA VAL A 115 18.71 -4.47 9.15
C VAL A 115 17.86 -4.29 7.88
N PHE A 116 16.83 -5.10 7.72
CA PHE A 116 15.92 -5.03 6.58
C PHE A 116 15.24 -3.67 6.46
N VAL A 117 14.68 -3.15 7.56
CA VAL A 117 13.97 -1.86 7.58
C VAL A 117 14.91 -0.70 7.27
N HIS A 118 16.16 -0.77 7.74
CA HIS A 118 17.18 0.21 7.42
C HIS A 118 17.52 0.22 5.92
N ASP A 119 17.81 -0.95 5.36
CA ASP A 119 18.12 -1.10 3.93
C ASP A 119 16.91 -0.70 3.05
N LEU A 120 15.69 -1.03 3.47
CA LEU A 120 14.46 -0.62 2.79
C LEU A 120 14.25 0.90 2.83
N ARG A 121 14.57 1.57 3.94
CA ARG A 121 14.51 3.04 4.02
C ARG A 121 15.49 3.66 3.03
N LEU A 122 16.74 3.22 3.01
CA LEU A 122 17.75 3.75 2.09
C LEU A 122 17.31 3.57 0.63
N TYR A 123 16.80 2.38 0.30
CA TYR A 123 16.24 2.07 -1.00
C TYR A 123 15.11 3.03 -1.41
N LEU A 124 14.18 3.32 -0.48
CA LEU A 124 13.08 4.26 -0.74
C LEU A 124 13.57 5.70 -0.88
N LEU A 125 14.54 6.13 -0.07
CA LEU A 125 15.09 7.48 -0.14
C LEU A 125 15.89 7.74 -1.42
N GLU A 126 16.63 6.74 -1.92
CA GLU A 126 17.36 6.84 -3.19
C GLU A 126 16.43 7.05 -4.38
N ARG A 127 15.23 6.47 -4.34
CA ARG A 127 14.25 6.51 -5.43
C ARG A 127 13.28 7.69 -5.37
N HIS A 128 13.11 8.26 -4.19
CA HIS A 128 12.24 9.41 -3.94
C HIS A 128 13.02 10.64 -3.43
N PRO A 129 14.12 11.05 -4.08
CA PRO A 129 14.88 12.21 -3.62
C PRO A 129 14.04 13.48 -3.79
N LEU A 130 13.98 14.32 -2.74
CA LEU A 130 13.47 15.70 -2.78
C LEU A 130 11.95 15.86 -2.92
N THR A 131 11.16 14.91 -2.43
CA THR A 131 9.69 14.98 -2.49
C THR A 131 9.06 15.07 -1.09
N ALA A 132 7.78 15.48 -1.02
CA ALA A 132 7.00 15.43 0.23
C ALA A 132 6.96 14.02 0.84
N GLU A 133 7.14 12.99 0.00
CA GLU A 133 7.17 11.58 0.38
C GLU A 133 8.36 11.25 1.31
N THR A 134 9.47 11.99 1.23
CA THR A 134 10.63 11.80 2.13
C THR A 134 10.25 11.96 3.61
N LYS A 135 9.41 12.95 3.93
CA LYS A 135 8.92 13.16 5.30
C LYS A 135 8.07 11.98 5.77
N THR A 136 7.22 11.46 4.88
CA THR A 136 6.37 10.30 5.21
C THR A 136 7.19 9.02 5.40
N ILE A 137 8.21 8.78 4.57
CA ILE A 137 9.12 7.63 4.71
C ILE A 137 9.86 7.69 6.04
N CYS A 138 10.40 8.87 6.40
CA CYS A 138 11.12 9.05 7.66
C CYS A 138 10.20 8.91 8.89
N ALA A 139 8.96 9.41 8.82
CA ALA A 139 7.98 9.26 9.89
C ALA A 139 7.60 7.79 10.11
N ILE A 140 7.22 7.08 9.04
CA ILE A 140 6.89 5.65 9.12
C ILE A 140 8.09 4.86 9.63
N TYR A 141 9.29 5.18 9.17
CA TYR A 141 10.52 4.53 9.64
C TYR A 141 10.77 4.76 11.13
N ALA A 142 10.53 5.97 11.65
CA ALA A 142 10.67 6.27 13.08
C ALA A 142 9.70 5.39 13.90
N ASP A 143 8.44 5.29 13.49
CA ASP A 143 7.45 4.43 14.15
C ASP A 143 7.88 2.96 14.13
N VAL A 144 8.43 2.48 13.01
CA VAL A 144 8.95 1.11 12.88
C VAL A 144 10.15 0.89 13.80
N GLN A 145 11.08 1.84 13.88
CA GLN A 145 12.22 1.74 14.79
C GLN A 145 11.75 1.65 16.24
N THR A 146 10.83 2.52 16.67
CA THR A 146 10.29 2.48 18.03
C THR A 146 9.64 1.14 18.35
N ALA A 147 8.89 0.55 17.41
CA ALA A 147 8.30 -0.77 17.59
C ALA A 147 9.34 -1.90 17.67
N ILE A 148 10.40 -1.83 16.86
CA ILE A 148 11.52 -2.80 16.89
C ILE A 148 12.30 -2.69 18.20
N ASP A 149 12.56 -1.46 18.66
CA ASP A 149 13.28 -1.19 19.90
C ASP A 149 12.49 -1.72 21.10
N ALA A 150 11.18 -1.45 21.16
CA ALA A 150 10.30 -2.00 22.18
C ALA A 150 10.27 -3.54 22.16
N ALA A 151 10.27 -4.17 20.97
CA ALA A 151 10.34 -5.62 20.86
C ALA A 151 11.66 -6.19 21.36
N LEU A 152 12.77 -5.49 21.11
CA LEU A 152 14.08 -5.86 21.63
C LEU A 152 14.17 -5.69 23.14
N ASP A 153 13.64 -4.60 23.69
CA ASP A 153 13.62 -4.37 25.15
C ASP A 153 12.84 -5.46 25.89
N VAL A 154 11.70 -5.89 25.33
CA VAL A 154 10.94 -7.03 25.88
C VAL A 154 11.77 -8.32 25.78
N GLN A 155 12.43 -8.56 24.64
CA GLN A 155 13.25 -9.76 24.45
C GLN A 155 14.43 -9.80 25.43
N THR A 156 15.19 -8.72 25.53
CA THR A 156 16.40 -8.61 26.37
C THR A 156 16.04 -8.62 27.85
N GLY A 157 14.96 -7.94 28.24
CA GLY A 157 14.47 -7.92 29.62
C GLY A 157 14.05 -9.32 30.10
N ILE A 158 13.35 -10.07 29.26
CA ILE A 158 12.98 -11.48 29.56
C ILE A 158 14.23 -12.36 29.64
N ASP A 159 15.15 -12.25 28.67
CA ASP A 159 16.39 -13.06 28.67
C ASP A 159 17.26 -12.76 29.89
N GLU A 160 17.32 -11.51 30.32
CA GLU A 160 18.04 -11.10 31.53
C GLU A 160 17.35 -11.62 32.80
N ALA A 161 16.03 -11.49 32.91
CA ALA A 161 15.27 -12.04 34.04
C ALA A 161 15.43 -13.57 34.14
N CYS A 162 15.40 -14.28 33.01
CA CYS A 162 15.62 -15.72 32.95
C CYS A 162 17.04 -16.10 33.38
N ARG A 163 18.06 -15.36 32.91
CA ARG A 163 19.46 -15.58 33.31
C ARG A 163 19.69 -15.32 34.80
N GLN A 164 19.12 -14.25 35.35
CA GLN A 164 19.26 -13.91 36.77
C GLN A 164 18.57 -14.94 37.68
N ALA A 165 17.42 -15.47 37.26
CA ALA A 165 16.67 -16.47 38.01
C ALA A 165 17.09 -17.92 37.72
N GLY A 166 18.01 -18.15 36.79
CA GLY A 166 18.48 -19.49 36.41
C GLY A 166 17.36 -20.40 35.86
N ARG A 167 16.37 -19.82 35.20
CA ARG A 167 15.17 -20.51 34.70
C ARG A 167 14.94 -20.27 33.21
N GLU A 168 14.05 -21.07 32.64
CA GLU A 168 13.50 -20.82 31.31
C GLU A 168 12.37 -19.79 31.33
N ALA A 169 12.03 -19.25 30.16
CA ALA A 169 10.96 -18.29 29.99
C ALA A 169 9.58 -18.91 30.28
N THR A 170 8.72 -18.18 30.96
CA THR A 170 7.34 -18.62 31.23
C THR A 170 6.47 -18.53 29.97
N GLY A 171 5.32 -19.21 29.98
CA GLY A 171 4.34 -19.11 28.88
C GLY A 171 3.92 -17.67 28.59
N ASP A 172 3.70 -16.87 29.63
CA ASP A 172 3.30 -15.46 29.51
C ASP A 172 4.43 -14.59 28.91
N GLU A 173 5.68 -14.86 29.29
CA GLU A 173 6.86 -14.20 28.71
C GLU A 173 7.02 -14.55 27.22
N LEU A 174 6.76 -15.79 26.84
CA LEU A 174 6.75 -16.20 25.43
C LEU A 174 5.64 -15.50 24.64
N VAL A 175 4.46 -15.32 25.23
CA VAL A 175 3.36 -14.56 24.62
C VAL A 175 3.74 -13.10 24.46
N ALA A 176 4.29 -12.46 25.50
CA ALA A 176 4.74 -11.07 25.45
C ALA A 176 5.81 -10.85 24.36
N ARG A 177 6.79 -11.76 24.28
CA ARG A 177 7.83 -11.76 23.22
C ARG A 177 7.22 -11.88 21.83
N ARG A 178 6.24 -12.77 21.62
CA ARG A 178 5.55 -12.93 20.33
C ARG A 178 4.70 -11.72 19.97
N GLN A 179 4.01 -11.13 20.94
CA GLN A 179 3.19 -9.94 20.73
C GLN A 179 4.06 -8.75 20.32
N ALA A 180 5.14 -8.49 21.05
CA ALA A 180 6.04 -7.39 20.74
C ALA A 180 6.75 -7.57 19.39
N PHE A 181 7.14 -8.80 19.04
CA PHE A 181 7.67 -9.07 17.70
C PHE A 181 6.61 -8.93 16.60
N GLY A 182 5.38 -9.39 16.85
CA GLY A 182 4.26 -9.26 15.93
C GLY A 182 3.86 -7.81 15.65
N THR A 183 3.90 -6.93 16.67
CA THR A 183 3.67 -5.49 16.47
C THR A 183 4.79 -4.87 15.64
N ALA A 184 6.05 -5.20 15.90
CA ALA A 184 7.17 -4.73 15.08
C ALA A 184 7.04 -5.16 13.60
N LEU A 185 6.61 -6.39 13.34
CA LEU A 185 6.32 -6.88 11.98
C LEU A 185 5.17 -6.11 11.33
N ALA A 186 4.09 -5.85 12.06
CA ALA A 186 2.95 -5.08 11.55
C ALA A 186 3.37 -3.65 11.15
N HIS A 187 4.20 -2.99 11.98
CA HIS A 187 4.75 -1.68 11.67
C HIS A 187 5.66 -1.71 10.43
N CYS A 188 6.55 -2.70 10.31
CA CYS A 188 7.36 -2.90 9.12
C CYS A 188 6.49 -3.08 7.85
N GLY A 189 5.33 -3.74 7.99
CA GLY A 189 4.31 -3.83 6.96
C GLY A 189 3.86 -2.48 6.41
N HIS A 190 3.78 -1.43 7.22
CA HIS A 190 3.44 -0.08 6.74
C HIS A 190 4.48 0.50 5.78
N LEU A 191 5.77 0.33 6.09
CA LEU A 191 6.86 0.78 5.21
C LEU A 191 6.88 -0.02 3.90
N LEU A 192 6.60 -1.33 3.97
CA LEU A 192 6.45 -2.20 2.80
C LEU A 192 5.24 -1.85 1.94
N ARG A 193 4.13 -1.43 2.54
CA ARG A 193 2.95 -0.94 1.81
C ARG A 193 3.25 0.37 1.08
N PHE A 194 4.07 1.24 1.66
CA PHE A 194 4.57 2.41 0.97
C PHE A 194 5.38 2.01 -0.29
N ALA A 195 6.32 1.07 -0.13
CA ALA A 195 7.06 0.50 -1.26
C ALA A 195 6.14 -0.22 -2.29
N TYR A 196 5.02 -0.79 -1.84
CA TYR A 196 4.02 -1.42 -2.71
C TYR A 196 3.31 -0.40 -3.59
N VAL A 197 2.87 0.70 -3.01
CA VAL A 197 2.08 1.72 -3.71
C VAL A 197 2.92 2.54 -4.67
N HIS A 198 4.17 2.83 -4.31
CA HIS A 198 5.05 3.72 -5.07
C HIS A 198 6.10 2.98 -5.94
N GLY A 199 6.30 1.68 -5.72
CA GLY A 199 7.29 0.88 -6.45
C GLY A 199 6.81 0.25 -7.75
N ARG A 200 7.76 -0.09 -8.63
CA ARG A 200 7.49 -0.84 -9.88
C ARG A 200 7.55 -2.35 -9.67
N ARG A 201 7.03 -3.13 -10.62
CA ARG A 201 7.09 -4.61 -10.55
C ARG A 201 8.50 -5.16 -10.79
N SER A 202 9.28 -4.51 -11.65
CA SER A 202 10.68 -4.87 -11.92
C SER A 202 11.58 -4.80 -10.68
N GLU A 203 11.15 -4.04 -9.67
CA GLU A 203 11.89 -3.80 -8.44
C GLU A 203 11.73 -4.91 -7.40
N ASN A 204 10.83 -5.86 -7.66
CA ASN A 204 10.55 -6.94 -6.71
C ASN A 204 11.78 -7.84 -6.49
N GLU A 205 12.65 -7.98 -7.49
CA GLU A 205 13.91 -8.72 -7.36
C GLU A 205 14.89 -7.99 -6.45
N GLU A 206 15.01 -6.67 -6.60
CA GLU A 206 15.85 -5.84 -5.72
C GLU A 206 15.35 -5.89 -4.28
N LEU A 207 14.03 -5.76 -4.05
CA LEU A 207 13.44 -5.89 -2.72
C LEU A 207 13.71 -7.28 -2.12
N ARG A 208 13.53 -8.35 -2.90
CA ARG A 208 13.85 -9.71 -2.45
C ARG A 208 15.33 -9.88 -2.14
N ALA A 209 16.22 -9.24 -2.89
CA ALA A 209 17.65 -9.24 -2.61
C ALA A 209 17.98 -8.53 -1.28
N LEU A 210 17.33 -7.39 -0.99
CA LEU A 210 17.45 -6.71 0.30
C LEU A 210 16.98 -7.60 1.46
N ARG A 211 15.85 -8.29 1.28
CA ARG A 211 15.37 -9.27 2.26
C ARG A 211 16.36 -10.42 2.43
N ALA A 212 16.83 -11.01 1.34
CA ALA A 212 17.76 -12.14 1.39
C ALA A 212 19.06 -11.76 2.12
N LYS A 213 19.58 -10.56 1.86
CA LYS A 213 20.74 -10.00 2.57
C LYS A 213 20.47 -9.85 4.07
N ALA A 214 19.31 -9.30 4.45
CA ALA A 214 18.97 -9.12 5.86
C ALA A 214 18.70 -10.43 6.62
N VAL A 215 18.20 -11.46 5.93
CA VAL A 215 17.91 -12.79 6.51
C VAL A 215 19.14 -13.71 6.51
N SER A 216 20.11 -13.48 5.62
CA SER A 216 21.34 -14.29 5.57
C SER A 216 22.14 -14.18 6.87
N ASN A 217 22.53 -15.33 7.43
CA ASN A 217 23.36 -15.40 8.64
C ASN A 217 24.72 -14.68 8.47
N ASP A 218 25.18 -14.49 7.22
CA ASP A 218 26.40 -13.74 6.89
C ASP A 218 26.31 -12.25 7.22
N ALA A 219 25.10 -11.68 7.35
CA ALA A 219 24.92 -10.30 7.82
C ALA A 219 25.40 -10.09 9.27
N PHE A 220 25.48 -11.16 10.05
CA PHE A 220 25.93 -11.13 11.45
C PHE A 220 27.37 -11.66 11.63
N HIS A 221 27.98 -12.22 10.59
CA HIS A 221 29.31 -12.86 10.65
C HIS A 221 30.39 -12.27 9.72
N SER A 222 30.09 -11.25 8.90
CA SER A 222 31.10 -10.58 8.07
C SER A 222 31.58 -9.22 8.62
N PRO A 223 32.91 -8.97 8.68
CA PRO A 223 33.46 -7.68 9.05
C PRO A 223 33.40 -6.67 7.90
N ALA A 224 33.48 -5.39 8.29
CA ALA A 224 33.55 -4.17 7.49
C ALA A 224 32.28 -3.82 6.69
N VAL A 225 31.69 -2.70 7.12
CA VAL A 225 30.78 -1.80 6.41
C VAL A 225 30.81 -2.04 4.88
N PRO A 226 29.68 -2.36 4.22
CA PRO A 226 29.67 -2.51 2.78
C PRO A 226 30.18 -1.21 2.15
N SER A 227 31.14 -1.32 1.24
CA SER A 227 31.60 -0.17 0.45
C SER A 227 30.37 0.49 -0.17
N GLN A 228 30.06 1.72 0.25
CA GLN A 228 29.02 2.53 -0.36
C GLN A 228 29.34 2.60 -1.86
N ARG A 229 28.62 1.80 -2.66
CA ARG A 229 28.66 1.94 -4.12
C ARG A 229 28.10 3.33 -4.41
N ARG A 230 29.02 4.26 -4.65
CA ARG A 230 28.69 5.64 -4.99
C ARG A 230 27.96 5.60 -6.31
N TRP A 231 26.78 6.22 -6.36
CA TRP A 231 25.94 6.34 -7.55
C TRP A 231 26.70 6.85 -8.79
N PHE A 232 27.81 7.59 -8.59
CA PHE A 232 28.74 8.01 -9.64
C PHE A 232 29.32 6.86 -10.49
N ASP A 233 29.58 5.67 -9.92
CA ASP A 233 30.16 4.55 -10.68
C ASP A 233 29.20 3.97 -11.73
N ARG A 234 27.89 4.16 -11.52
CA ARG A 234 26.84 3.76 -12.47
C ARG A 234 26.67 4.74 -13.62
N TRP A 235 27.17 5.98 -13.48
CA TRP A 235 27.12 7.00 -14.51
C TRP A 235 28.33 6.94 -15.46
N LEU A 236 29.48 6.43 -14.98
CA LEU A 236 30.71 6.28 -15.76
C LEU A 236 30.77 4.99 -16.61
N THR A 237 29.80 4.09 -16.47
CA THR A 237 29.76 2.79 -17.17
C THR A 237 28.72 2.73 -18.29
N ARG A 238 28.22 3.88 -18.76
CA ARG A 238 27.39 4.00 -19.96
C ARG A 238 28.07 4.82 -21.03
#